data_AF-A0A368YEL2-F1
#
_entry.id   AF-A0A368YEL2-F1
#
_cell.length_a   1.000
_cell.length_b   1.000
_cell.length_c   1.000
_cell.angle_alpha   90.00
_cell.angle_beta   90.00
_cell.angle_gamma   90.00
#
_symmetry.space_group_name_H-M   'P 1'
#
loop_
_entity.id
_entity.type
_entity.pdbx_description
1 polymer ?
#
loop_
_entity_poly.entity_id
_entity_poly.type
_entity_poly.pdbx_seq_one_letter_code
_entity_poly.pdbx_strand_id
1 'polypeptide(L)'
;MNMRSTRSTVTFSNPFTLPGYPGDLPAGDYEVLVEEELLQGLSFEAYRRTATYLTVRGRGGHAGRTELRAISDSDLKEALSRDRAATEKNNHGEAAPSPQEDLK
;
A
#
# COMPACT_ATOMS: atom_id res chain seq x y z
N MET A 1 -27.06 -4.34 11.02
CA MET A 1 -25.61 -4.06 10.87
C MET A 1 -25.48 -2.82 10.00
N ASN A 2 -24.95 -1.72 10.51
CA ASN A 2 -24.74 -0.49 9.73
C ASN A 2 -23.27 -0.44 9.31
N MET A 3 -22.95 -1.10 8.19
CA MET A 3 -21.61 -1.12 7.62
C MET A 3 -21.50 -0.14 6.45
N ARG A 4 -20.34 0.51 6.36
CA ARG A 4 -19.91 1.30 5.22
C ARG A 4 -18.66 0.66 4.64
N SER A 5 -18.58 0.60 3.32
CA SER A 5 -17.38 0.17 2.60
C SER A 5 -16.84 1.32 1.76
N THR A 6 -15.53 1.56 1.83
CA THR A 6 -14.85 2.58 1.04
C THR A 6 -13.76 1.94 0.21
N ARG A 7 -13.76 2.22 -1.09
CA ARG A 7 -12.71 1.78 -2.01
C ARG A 7 -11.80 2.95 -2.37
N SER A 8 -10.51 2.70 -2.36
CA SER A 8 -9.48 3.63 -2.84
C SER A 8 -8.40 2.88 -3.58
N THR A 9 -7.58 3.60 -4.35
CA THR A 9 -6.42 3.04 -5.04
C THR A 9 -5.15 3.56 -4.39
N VAL A 10 -4.18 2.67 -4.19
CA VAL A 10 -2.82 3.00 -3.80
C VAL A 10 -1.85 2.53 -4.88
N THR A 11 -0.78 3.28 -5.10
CA THR A 11 0.25 2.96 -6.09
C THR A 11 1.55 2.64 -5.39
N PHE A 12 2.14 1.50 -5.71
CA PHE A 12 3.50 1.12 -5.32
C PHE A 12 4.42 1.28 -6.52
N SER A 13 5.47 2.07 -6.38
CA SER A 13 6.44 2.31 -7.47
C SER A 13 7.47 1.19 -7.59
N ASN A 14 7.65 0.41 -6.52
CA ASN A 14 8.61 -0.67 -6.41
C ASN A 14 7.88 -1.96 -5.96
N PRO A 15 8.44 -3.15 -6.23
CA PRO A 15 7.97 -4.37 -5.60
C PRO A 15 8.01 -4.25 -4.08
N PHE A 16 6.98 -4.78 -3.41
CA PHE A 16 6.82 -4.63 -1.96
C PHE A 16 6.35 -5.95 -1.32
N THR A 17 6.57 -6.07 -0.02
CA THR A 17 6.12 -7.22 0.77
C THR A 17 5.04 -6.81 1.76
N LEU A 18 4.17 -7.76 2.11
CA LEU A 18 3.20 -7.61 3.18
C LEU A 18 3.28 -8.82 4.11
N PRO A 19 3.14 -8.61 5.44
CA PRO A 19 3.11 -9.71 6.38
C PRO A 19 2.09 -10.78 6.01
N GLY A 20 2.51 -12.04 6.08
CA GLY A 20 1.68 -13.19 5.72
C GLY A 20 1.50 -13.42 4.21
N TYR A 21 1.94 -12.52 3.33
CA TYR A 21 1.94 -12.77 1.87
C TYR A 21 3.24 -13.46 1.45
N PRO A 22 3.19 -14.62 0.76
CA PRO A 22 4.39 -15.28 0.29
C PRO A 22 5.00 -14.52 -0.91
N GLY A 23 6.17 -13.93 -0.68
CA GLY A 23 6.97 -13.24 -1.70
C GLY A 23 6.56 -11.79 -1.96
N ASP A 24 7.22 -11.19 -2.95
CA ASP A 24 7.04 -9.77 -3.26
C ASP A 24 5.86 -9.57 -4.20
N LEU A 25 4.97 -8.64 -3.89
CA LEU A 25 3.96 -8.12 -4.80
C LEU A 25 4.62 -7.18 -5.82
N PRO A 26 4.19 -7.22 -7.10
CA PRO A 26 4.79 -6.35 -8.11
C PRO A 26 4.44 -4.87 -7.85
N ALA A 27 5.28 -3.95 -8.33
CA ALA A 27 4.91 -2.54 -8.43
C ALA A 27 3.61 -2.37 -9.26
N GLY A 28 2.82 -1.36 -8.92
CA GLY A 28 1.59 -1.02 -9.64
C GLY A 28 0.48 -0.51 -8.73
N ASP A 29 -0.71 -0.40 -9.32
CA ASP A 29 -1.91 0.06 -8.64
C ASP A 29 -2.66 -1.09 -7.99
N TYR A 30 -3.06 -0.88 -6.73
CA TYR A 30 -3.83 -1.82 -5.94
C TYR A 30 -5.08 -1.15 -5.39
N GLU A 31 -6.22 -1.83 -5.49
CA GLU A 31 -7.44 -1.40 -4.83
C GLU A 31 -7.38 -1.81 -3.35
N VAL A 32 -7.73 -0.87 -2.49
CA VAL A 32 -7.89 -1.06 -1.05
C VAL A 32 -9.37 -0.91 -0.72
N LEU A 33 -9.93 -1.94 -0.08
CA LEU A 33 -11.28 -1.91 0.48
C LEU A 33 -11.18 -1.73 1.99
N VAL A 34 -11.77 -0.68 2.51
CA VAL A 34 -11.92 -0.45 3.95
C VAL A 34 -13.37 -0.72 4.33
N GLU A 35 -13.57 -1.54 5.35
CA GLU A 35 -14.87 -1.73 5.97
C GLU A 35 -14.92 -1.01 7.31
N GLU A 36 -16.03 -0.30 7.54
CA GLU A 36 -16.28 0.47 8.73
C GLU A 36 -17.67 0.17 9.27
N GLU A 37 -17.80 0.19 10.59
CA GLU A 37 -19.05 -0.01 11.31
C GLU A 37 -19.44 1.30 12.01
N LEU A 38 -20.71 1.68 11.87
CA LEU A 38 -21.28 2.81 12.61
C LEU A 38 -21.34 2.47 14.11
N LEU A 39 -20.74 3.31 14.93
CA LEU A 39 -20.82 3.22 16.39
C LEU A 39 -22.16 3.78 16.87
N GLN A 40 -22.95 2.92 17.51
CA GLN A 40 -24.24 3.30 18.08
C GLN A 40 -24.09 3.92 19.47
N GLY A 41 -25.05 4.75 19.86
CA GLY A 41 -25.12 5.33 21.21
C GLY A 41 -24.24 6.56 21.43
N LEU A 42 -23.66 7.13 20.38
CA LEU A 42 -22.95 8.40 20.42
C LEU A 42 -23.88 9.56 20.03
N SER A 43 -23.60 10.76 20.53
CA SER A 43 -24.34 11.99 20.18
C SER A 43 -24.06 12.48 18.75
N PHE A 44 -23.15 11.84 18.05
CA PHE A 44 -22.75 12.13 16.68
C PHE A 44 -22.45 10.84 15.92
N GLU A 45 -22.44 10.93 14.60
CA GLU A 45 -22.11 9.81 13.72
C GLU A 45 -20.60 9.52 13.76
N ALA A 46 -20.22 8.33 14.22
CA ALA A 46 -18.82 7.91 14.27
C ALA A 46 -18.66 6.51 13.69
N TYR A 47 -17.57 6.29 12.96
CA TYR A 47 -17.29 5.03 12.29
C TYR A 47 -16.01 4.41 12.86
N ARG A 48 -16.03 3.11 13.10
CA ARG A 48 -14.85 2.32 13.45
C ARG A 48 -14.50 1.41 12.28
N ARG A 49 -13.27 1.52 11.80
CA ARG A 49 -12.73 0.56 10.83
C ARG A 49 -12.69 -0.84 11.44
N THR A 50 -13.31 -1.80 10.75
CA THR A 50 -13.37 -3.21 11.15
C THR A 50 -12.48 -4.11 10.31
N ALA A 51 -12.23 -3.74 9.04
CA ALA A 51 -11.34 -4.49 8.17
C ALA A 51 -10.66 -3.60 7.12
N THR A 52 -9.54 -4.07 6.58
CA THR A 52 -8.88 -3.53 5.39
C THR A 52 -8.47 -4.68 4.51
N TYR A 53 -8.77 -4.59 3.22
CA TYR A 53 -8.42 -5.59 2.24
C TYR A 53 -7.66 -4.97 1.08
N LEU A 54 -6.69 -5.71 0.56
CA LEU A 54 -5.96 -5.39 -0.65
C LEU A 54 -6.37 -6.34 -1.76
N THR A 55 -6.75 -5.80 -2.90
CA THR A 55 -7.05 -6.56 -4.10
C THR A 55 -5.74 -6.91 -4.82
N VAL A 56 -5.36 -8.19 -4.82
CA VAL A 56 -4.12 -8.69 -5.43
C VAL A 56 -4.42 -9.61 -6.62
N ARG A 57 -3.54 -9.60 -7.62
CA ARG A 57 -3.62 -10.57 -8.73
C ARG A 57 -2.95 -11.89 -8.31
N GLY A 58 -3.65 -13.00 -8.49
CA GLY A 58 -3.14 -14.33 -8.24
C GLY A 58 -1.93 -14.66 -9.11
N ARG A 59 -1.00 -15.45 -8.57
CA ARG A 59 0.22 -15.92 -9.25
C ARG A 59 0.20 -17.44 -9.40
N GLY A 60 1.05 -17.97 -10.30
CA GLY A 60 1.20 -19.42 -10.52
C GLY A 60 -0.11 -20.08 -10.96
N GLY A 61 -0.53 -21.14 -10.26
CA GLY A 61 -1.79 -21.86 -10.53
C GLY A 61 -3.08 -21.03 -10.33
N HIS A 62 -2.96 -19.81 -9.81
CA HIS A 62 -4.07 -18.84 -9.68
C HIS A 62 -3.88 -17.61 -10.59
N ALA A 63 -2.98 -17.67 -11.56
CA ALA A 63 -2.80 -16.61 -12.55
C ALA A 63 -4.14 -16.27 -13.22
N GLY A 64 -4.43 -14.97 -13.34
CA GLY A 64 -5.68 -14.46 -13.92
C GLY A 64 -6.86 -14.34 -12.93
N ARG A 65 -6.70 -14.80 -11.69
CA ARG A 65 -7.66 -14.50 -10.61
C ARG A 65 -7.29 -13.23 -9.86
N THR A 66 -8.30 -12.56 -9.34
CA THR A 66 -8.15 -11.45 -8.41
C THR A 66 -8.63 -11.92 -7.04
N GLU A 67 -7.82 -11.67 -6.00
CA GLU A 67 -8.09 -12.09 -4.63
C GLU A 67 -8.17 -10.86 -3.72
N LEU A 68 -9.15 -10.85 -2.82
CA LEU A 68 -9.25 -9.85 -1.76
C LEU A 68 -8.54 -10.37 -0.52
N ARG A 69 -7.48 -9.69 -0.10
CA ARG A 69 -6.66 -10.16 1.01
C ARG A 69 -6.75 -9.23 2.21
N ALA A 70 -7.12 -9.78 3.36
CA ALA A 70 -7.12 -9.02 4.60
C ALA A 70 -5.69 -8.59 4.97
N ILE A 71 -5.53 -7.32 5.30
CA ILE A 71 -4.28 -6.70 5.74
C ILE A 71 -4.57 -5.77 6.91
N SER A 72 -3.55 -5.47 7.72
CA SER A 72 -3.68 -4.40 8.70
C SER A 72 -3.41 -3.04 8.07
N ASP A 73 -4.02 -1.99 8.63
CA ASP A 73 -3.77 -0.61 8.21
C ASP A 73 -2.32 -0.17 8.47
N SER A 74 -1.69 -0.69 9.53
CA SER A 74 -0.28 -0.45 9.82
C SER A 74 0.64 -1.07 8.77
N ASP A 75 0.38 -2.31 8.35
CA ASP A 75 1.20 -2.98 7.34
C ASP A 75 1.14 -2.25 6.00
N LEU A 76 -0.05 -1.76 5.62
CA LEU A 76 -0.24 -0.96 4.41
C LEU A 76 0.59 0.33 4.48
N LYS A 77 0.50 1.07 5.59
CA LYS A 77 1.23 2.33 5.80
C LYS A 77 2.74 2.13 5.79
N GLU A 78 3.23 1.08 6.44
CA GLU A 78 4.65 0.76 6.45
C GLU A 78 5.15 0.39 5.06
N ALA A 79 4.40 -0.42 4.31
CA ALA A 79 4.76 -0.78 2.94
C ALA A 79 4.86 0.46 2.04
N LEU A 80 3.88 1.37 2.13
CA LEU A 80 3.89 2.64 1.39
C LEU A 80 5.06 3.55 1.78
N SER A 81 5.40 3.60 3.08
CA SER A 81 6.56 4.36 3.56
C SER A 81 7.87 3.81 3.00
N ARG A 82 8.03 2.48 2.96
CA ARG A 82 9.22 1.83 2.38
C ARG A 82 9.32 2.08 0.88
N ASP A 83 8.19 1.98 0.17
CA ASP A 83 8.13 2.26 -1.27
C ASP A 83 8.58 3.69 -1.61
N ARG A 84 8.04 4.68 -0.89
CA ARG A 84 8.44 6.08 -1.06
C ARG A 84 9.94 6.29 -0.82
N ALA A 85 10.48 5.71 0.25
CA ALA A 85 11.91 5.83 0.56
C ALA A 85 12.80 5.19 -0.53
N ALA A 86 12.38 4.06 -1.10
CA ALA A 86 13.08 3.42 -2.21
C ALA A 86 13.06 4.27 -3.48
N THR A 87 11.92 4.87 -3.81
CA THR A 87 11.78 5.78 -4.96
C THR A 87 12.66 7.03 -4.81
N GLU A 88 12.70 7.63 -3.61
CA GLU A 88 13.56 8.79 -3.32
C GLU A 88 15.05 8.45 -3.49
N LYS A 89 15.49 7.28 -3.01
CA LYS A 89 16.88 6.82 -3.18
C LYS A 89 17.26 6.64 -4.65
N ASN A 90 16.35 6.09 -5.46
CA ASN A 90 16.59 5.90 -6.89
C ASN A 90 16.75 7.25 -7.61
N ASN A 91 15.96 8.26 -7.23
CA ASN A 91 16.01 9.59 -7.85
C ASN A 91 17.23 10.41 -7.39
N HIS A 92 17.74 10.21 -6.17
CA HIS A 92 18.94 10.89 -5.67
C HIS A 92 20.26 10.22 -6.10
N GLY A 93 20.21 8.99 -6.59
CA GLY A 93 21.38 8.26 -7.10
C GLY A 93 21.90 8.75 -8.46
N GLU A 94 21.17 9.64 -9.13
CA GLU A 94 21.51 10.20 -10.45
C GLU A 94 21.91 11.68 -10.39
N ALA A 95 22.32 12.17 -9.21
CA ALA A 95 23.15 13.38 -9.13
C ALA A 95 24.61 12.93 -8.94
N ALA A 96 25.27 12.58 -10.04
CA ALA A 96 26.72 12.50 -10.04
C ALA A 96 27.25 13.84 -9.48
N PRO A 97 28.02 13.87 -8.38
CA PRO A 97 28.73 15.08 -8.03
C PRO A 97 29.75 15.29 -9.13
N SER A 98 29.49 16.22 -10.05
CA SER A 98 30.50 16.72 -10.97
C SER A 98 31.72 17.13 -10.14
N PRO A 99 32.89 16.52 -10.30
CA PRO A 99 34.10 17.07 -9.72
C PRO A 99 34.37 18.37 -10.47
N GLN A 100 34.09 19.52 -9.86
CA GLN A 100 34.69 20.77 -10.31
C GLN A 100 36.13 20.73 -9.83
N GLU A 101 36.99 20.22 -10.71
CA GLU A 101 38.43 20.30 -10.56
C GLU A 101 38.83 21.78 -10.57
N ASP A 102 39.36 22.18 -9.42
CA ASP A 102 40.05 23.41 -9.12
C ASP A 102 41.07 23.73 -10.23
N LEU A 103 40.94 24.89 -10.88
CA LEU A 103 42.02 25.46 -11.66
C LEU A 103 42.12 26.97 -11.41
N LYS A 104 42.92 27.27 -10.39
CA LYS A 104 43.94 28.34 -10.29
C LYS A 104 43.89 29.50 -11.27
#